data_AF-A0AAD1B9X2-F1
#
_entry.id   AF-A0AAD1B9X2-F1
#
_cell.length_a   1.000
_cell.length_b   1.000
_cell.length_c   1.000
_cell.angle_alpha   90.00
_cell.angle_beta   90.00
_cell.angle_gamma   90.00
#
_symmetry.space_group_name_H-M   'P 1'
#
loop_
_entity.id
_entity.type
_entity.pdbx_description
1 polymer ?
#
loop_
_entity_poly.entity_id
_entity_poly.type
_entity_poly.pdbx_seq_one_letter_code
_entity_poly.pdbx_strand_id
1 'polypeptide(L)'
;MSLDDLLNLFLNQDLLERYGPRFIDGLLVTAKLVAISFSLGAVLGLLIALGRLSSNQFLRRFTGAYVYFFRGSPLLAQLFMLYYGLGSFKGFWQDVGLWWFFRDAWFCTLLAFTLNTAAYQAEILRGSLLAVAQGQREACKALSLSRWTAFRKVILPQSLLIAIGPLGNELILMIKASAIASLVTIYDLMGVTKLAFSRSFDFQIYLWAAVLYLLIVEVVRRSLKYLEGRLGRHLN
;
A
#
# COMPACT_ATOMS: atom_id res chain seq x y z
N MET A 1 19.23 -39.42 2.37
CA MET A 1 18.90 -38.16 3.06
C MET A 1 17.78 -38.47 4.03
N SER A 2 18.02 -38.33 5.33
CA SER A 2 17.03 -38.66 6.37
C SER A 2 15.93 -37.59 6.43
N LEU A 3 14.80 -37.91 7.07
CA LEU A 3 13.72 -36.92 7.30
C LEU A 3 14.24 -35.74 8.15
N ASP A 4 15.17 -36.02 9.06
CA ASP A 4 15.80 -35.01 9.91
C ASP A 4 16.77 -34.12 9.12
N ASP A 5 17.48 -34.67 8.13
CA ASP A 5 18.28 -33.85 7.20
C ASP A 5 17.38 -32.94 6.36
N LEU A 6 16.23 -33.45 5.92
CA LEU A 6 15.21 -32.66 5.21
C LEU A 6 14.64 -31.56 6.11
N LEU A 7 14.29 -31.87 7.35
CA LEU A 7 13.73 -30.91 8.30
C LEU A 7 14.75 -29.84 8.68
N ASN A 8 16.00 -30.21 8.92
CA ASN A 8 17.10 -29.26 9.17
C ASN A 8 17.44 -28.42 7.94
N LEU A 9 17.16 -28.91 6.73
CA LEU A 9 17.25 -28.13 5.48
C LEU A 9 16.18 -27.03 5.38
N PHE A 10 15.09 -27.11 6.15
CA PHE A 10 14.00 -26.13 6.15
C PHE A 10 13.87 -25.33 7.45
N LEU A 11 14.26 -25.91 8.58
CA LEU A 11 14.07 -25.39 9.93
C LEU A 11 15.31 -25.65 10.78
N ASN A 12 16.37 -24.89 10.54
CA ASN A 12 17.53 -24.86 11.42
C ASN A 12 17.17 -24.14 12.75
N GLN A 13 17.16 -24.89 13.85
CA GLN A 13 16.75 -24.39 15.18
C GLN A 13 17.68 -23.28 15.70
N ASP A 14 18.99 -23.40 15.49
CA ASP A 14 19.98 -22.39 15.93
C ASP A 14 19.77 -21.04 15.22
N LEU A 15 19.44 -21.08 13.93
CA LEU A 15 19.11 -19.89 13.16
C LEU A 15 17.76 -19.28 13.62
N LEU A 16 16.80 -20.12 13.99
CA LEU A 16 15.47 -19.69 14.41
C LEU A 16 15.54 -18.98 15.76
N GLU A 17 16.26 -19.53 16.72
CA GLU A 17 16.47 -18.90 18.03
C GLU A 17 17.22 -17.57 17.90
N ARG A 18 18.22 -17.52 17.01
CA ARG A 18 19.07 -16.34 16.85
C ARG A 18 18.42 -15.19 16.09
N TYR A 19 17.58 -15.49 15.09
CA TYR A 19 17.00 -14.47 14.20
C TYR A 19 15.48 -14.34 14.30
N GLY A 20 14.76 -15.35 14.78
CA GLY A 20 13.30 -15.38 14.88
C GLY A 20 12.69 -14.15 15.55
N PRO A 21 13.17 -13.69 16.72
CA PRO A 21 12.66 -12.47 17.34
C PRO A 21 12.79 -11.23 16.44
N ARG A 22 13.89 -11.10 15.69
CA ARG A 22 14.09 -9.97 14.77
C ARG A 22 13.14 -10.03 13.58
N PHE A 23 12.76 -11.22 13.11
CA PHE A 23 11.76 -11.36 12.05
C PHE A 23 10.40 -10.80 12.48
N ILE A 24 10.02 -10.97 13.75
CA ILE A 24 8.80 -10.39 14.31
C ILE A 24 8.91 -8.85 14.32
N ASP A 25 10.05 -8.30 14.75
CA ASP A 25 10.28 -6.86 14.72
C ASP A 25 10.17 -6.29 13.30
N GLY A 26 10.83 -6.94 12.33
CA GLY A 26 10.76 -6.57 10.92
C GLY A 26 9.33 -6.63 10.37
N LEU A 27 8.57 -7.65 10.76
CA LEU A 27 7.15 -7.79 10.40
C LEU A 27 6.30 -6.66 10.99
N LEU A 28 6.55 -6.25 12.23
CA LEU A 28 5.87 -5.11 12.84
C LEU A 28 6.22 -3.79 12.13
N VAL A 29 7.47 -3.60 11.72
CA VAL A 29 7.91 -2.44 10.92
C VAL A 29 7.21 -2.43 9.56
N THR A 30 7.17 -3.56 8.86
CA THR A 30 6.43 -3.73 7.60
C THR A 30 4.96 -3.39 7.78
N ALA A 31 4.30 -3.97 8.79
CA ALA A 31 2.89 -3.74 9.06
C ALA A 31 2.59 -2.27 9.38
N LYS A 32 3.42 -1.62 10.20
CA LYS A 32 3.30 -0.18 10.51
C LYS A 32 3.44 0.67 9.25
N LEU A 33 4.48 0.44 8.45
CA LEU A 33 4.74 1.20 7.23
C LEU A 33 3.58 1.07 6.24
N VAL A 34 3.10 -0.15 6.00
CA VAL A 34 1.97 -0.42 5.09
C VAL A 34 0.69 0.19 5.64
N ALA A 35 0.36 -0.02 6.92
CA ALA A 35 -0.88 0.48 7.50
C ALA A 35 -0.98 2.01 7.44
N ILE A 36 0.11 2.72 7.78
CA ILE A 36 0.13 4.18 7.76
C ILE A 36 0.10 4.69 6.31
N SER A 37 0.97 4.18 5.43
CA SER A 37 1.03 4.65 4.04
C SER A 37 -0.27 4.38 3.28
N PHE A 38 -0.86 3.20 3.46
CA PHE A 38 -2.13 2.84 2.84
C PHE A 38 -3.28 3.70 3.35
N SER A 39 -3.33 4.01 4.65
CA SER A 39 -4.38 4.85 5.25
C SER A 39 -4.28 6.31 4.78
N LEU A 40 -3.07 6.88 4.78
CA LEU A 40 -2.83 8.22 4.23
C LEU A 40 -3.13 8.25 2.73
N GLY A 41 -2.78 7.17 2.02
CA GLY A 41 -3.07 6.99 0.62
C GLY A 41 -4.57 6.89 0.32
N ALA A 42 -5.39 6.34 1.22
CA ALA A 42 -6.84 6.32 1.08
C ALA A 42 -7.45 7.73 1.18
N VAL A 43 -6.97 8.53 2.14
CA VAL A 43 -7.40 9.93 2.29
C VAL A 43 -7.01 10.74 1.06
N LEU A 44 -5.74 10.68 0.65
CA LEU A 44 -5.25 11.41 -0.51
C LEU A 44 -5.87 10.90 -1.83
N GLY A 45 -6.00 9.58 -1.96
CA GLY A 45 -6.60 8.92 -3.11
C GLY A 45 -8.07 9.30 -3.32
N LEU A 46 -8.85 9.45 -2.25
CA LEU A 46 -10.21 9.96 -2.33
C LEU A 46 -10.26 11.40 -2.86
N LEU A 47 -9.38 12.29 -2.35
CA LEU A 47 -9.30 13.67 -2.83
C LEU A 47 -8.93 13.73 -4.31
N ILE A 48 -7.96 12.92 -4.74
CA ILE A 48 -7.55 12.83 -6.14
C ILE A 48 -8.70 12.27 -7.00
N ALA A 49 -9.40 11.23 -6.55
CA ALA A 49 -10.53 10.65 -7.26
C ALA A 49 -11.66 11.67 -7.50
N LEU A 50 -11.96 12.50 -6.48
CA LEU A 50 -12.93 13.59 -6.61
C LEU A 50 -12.44 14.65 -7.62
N GLY A 51 -11.15 15.01 -7.59
CA GLY A 51 -10.57 15.91 -8.58
C GLY A 51 -10.63 15.37 -10.01
N ARG A 52 -10.45 14.05 -10.19
CA ARG A 52 -10.58 13.36 -11.48
C ARG A 52 -12.01 13.38 -12.02
N LEU A 53 -13.00 13.38 -11.13
CA LEU A 53 -14.43 13.44 -11.47
C LEU A 53 -14.97 14.88 -11.57
N SER A 54 -14.14 15.88 -11.28
CA SER A 54 -14.54 17.28 -11.31
C SER A 54 -14.86 17.76 -12.73
N SER A 55 -15.84 18.65 -12.84
CA SER A 55 -16.12 19.39 -14.07
C SER A 55 -14.98 20.36 -14.41
N ASN A 56 -14.26 20.86 -13.39
CA ASN A 56 -13.13 21.77 -13.57
C ASN A 56 -11.99 21.07 -14.32
N GLN A 57 -11.71 21.54 -15.54
CA GLN A 57 -10.71 20.97 -16.43
C GLN A 57 -9.29 21.04 -15.86
N PHE A 58 -8.95 22.10 -15.13
CA PHE A 58 -7.65 22.23 -14.49
C PHE A 58 -7.44 21.15 -13.44
N LEU A 59 -8.39 21.00 -12.52
CA LEU A 59 -8.31 20.00 -11.45
C LEU A 59 -8.26 18.57 -12.00
N ARG A 60 -9.08 18.28 -13.02
CA ARG A 60 -9.12 16.97 -13.69
C ARG A 60 -7.81 16.64 -14.41
N ARG A 61 -7.18 17.64 -15.06
CA ARG A 61 -5.87 17.48 -15.72
C ARG A 61 -4.75 17.31 -14.72
N PHE A 62 -4.70 18.12 -13.66
CA PHE A 62 -3.67 18.05 -12.63
C PHE A 62 -3.68 16.70 -11.91
N THR A 63 -4.85 16.27 -11.42
CA THR A 63 -5.00 14.94 -10.81
C THR A 63 -4.76 13.81 -11.80
N GLY A 64 -5.11 13.99 -13.09
CA GLY A 64 -4.77 13.05 -14.16
C GLY A 64 -3.27 12.89 -14.35
N ALA A 65 -2.52 13.98 -14.37
CA ALA A 65 -1.06 13.97 -14.47
C ALA A 65 -0.40 13.30 -13.27
N TYR A 66 -0.88 13.59 -12.05
CA TYR A 66 -0.45 12.90 -10.83
C TYR A 66 -0.62 11.38 -10.96
N VAL A 67 -1.82 10.93 -11.29
CA VAL A 67 -2.13 9.50 -11.43
C VAL A 67 -1.26 8.84 -12.50
N TYR A 68 -1.11 9.51 -13.65
CA TYR A 68 -0.26 9.05 -14.75
C TYR A 68 1.19 8.86 -14.30
N PHE A 69 1.76 9.85 -13.60
CA PHE A 69 3.14 9.80 -13.13
C PHE A 69 3.37 8.68 -12.12
N PHE A 70 2.55 8.61 -11.06
CA PHE A 70 2.78 7.67 -9.96
C PHE A 70 2.45 6.22 -10.31
N ARG A 71 1.48 5.98 -11.20
CA ARG A 71 1.18 4.64 -11.71
C ARG A 71 2.07 4.23 -12.89
N GLY A 72 2.61 5.20 -13.61
CA GLY A 72 3.49 4.98 -14.77
C GLY A 72 4.97 4.82 -14.43
N SER A 73 5.37 5.11 -13.19
CA SER A 73 6.77 5.00 -12.75
C SER A 73 6.95 3.90 -11.69
N PRO A 74 8.12 3.22 -11.67
CA PRO A 74 8.41 2.19 -10.67
C PRO A 74 8.43 2.77 -9.25
N LEU A 75 7.78 2.11 -8.30
CA LEU A 75 7.81 2.53 -6.88
C LEU A 75 9.25 2.60 -6.34
N LEU A 76 10.14 1.71 -6.79
CA LEU A 76 11.57 1.75 -6.44
C LEU A 76 12.24 3.06 -6.88
N ALA A 77 11.96 3.52 -8.11
CA ALA A 77 12.52 4.78 -8.61
C ALA A 77 11.97 5.97 -7.81
N GLN A 78 10.68 5.95 -7.46
CA GLN A 78 10.06 6.97 -6.59
C GLN A 78 10.73 7.01 -5.22
N LEU A 79 10.98 5.85 -4.62
CA LEU A 79 11.66 5.72 -3.33
C LEU A 79 13.08 6.29 -3.37
N PHE A 80 13.87 5.91 -4.38
CA PHE A 80 15.23 6.42 -4.54
C PHE A 80 15.26 7.92 -4.83
N MET A 81 14.31 8.42 -5.63
CA MET A 81 14.25 9.85 -5.92
C MET A 81 13.86 10.66 -4.68
N LEU A 82 12.95 10.17 -3.84
CA LEU A 82 12.62 10.87 -2.59
C LEU A 82 13.73 10.76 -1.54
N TYR A 83 14.40 9.62 -1.41
CA TYR A 83 15.44 9.45 -0.40
C TYR A 83 16.79 10.03 -0.84
N TYR A 84 17.35 9.55 -1.95
CA TYR A 84 18.66 10.00 -2.44
C TYR A 84 18.55 11.30 -3.26
N GLY A 85 17.55 11.40 -4.13
CA GLY A 85 17.37 12.57 -5.00
C GLY A 85 17.08 13.83 -4.19
N LEU A 86 15.98 13.85 -3.42
CA LEU A 86 15.66 15.01 -2.58
C LEU A 86 16.64 15.18 -1.41
N GLY A 87 17.18 14.08 -0.86
CA GLY A 87 18.19 14.14 0.19
C GLY A 87 19.49 14.85 -0.25
N SER A 88 19.80 14.87 -1.55
CA SER A 88 20.95 15.59 -2.10
C SER A 88 20.83 17.12 -1.96
N PHE A 89 19.61 17.66 -1.84
CA PHE A 89 19.35 19.09 -1.62
C PHE A 89 19.40 19.49 -0.14
N LYS A 90 20.38 18.96 0.60
CA LYS A 90 20.51 19.16 2.05
C LYS A 90 20.46 20.65 2.45
N GLY A 91 21.20 21.53 1.76
CA GLY A 91 21.25 22.96 2.10
C GLY A 91 19.86 23.61 2.07
N PHE A 92 19.13 23.44 0.96
CA PHE A 92 17.76 23.93 0.83
C PHE A 92 16.83 23.41 1.93
N TRP A 93 16.88 22.11 2.24
CA TRP A 93 16.03 21.54 3.28
C TRP A 93 16.43 21.98 4.69
N GLN A 94 17.70 22.33 4.93
CA GLN A 94 18.14 22.92 6.18
C GLN A 94 17.62 24.35 6.33
N ASP A 95 17.69 25.15 5.27
CA ASP A 95 17.21 26.54 5.28
C ASP A 95 15.70 26.62 5.53
N VAL A 96 14.93 25.70 4.97
CA VAL A 96 13.46 25.61 5.15
C VAL A 96 13.08 24.84 6.44
N GLY A 97 14.05 24.31 7.19
CA GLY A 97 13.81 23.60 8.46
C GLY A 97 13.18 22.20 8.32
N LEU A 98 13.23 21.61 7.12
CA LEU A 98 12.67 20.28 6.80
C LEU A 98 13.72 19.18 6.68
N TRP A 99 14.99 19.47 6.98
CA TRP A 99 16.05 18.48 6.88
C TRP A 99 15.82 17.23 7.76
N TRP A 100 15.16 17.39 8.90
CA TRP A 100 14.78 16.25 9.77
C TRP A 100 13.91 15.21 9.06
N PHE A 101 13.12 15.62 8.07
CA PHE A 101 12.26 14.75 7.30
C PHE A 101 13.04 14.05 6.17
N PHE A 102 13.75 14.82 5.34
CA PHE A 102 14.41 14.28 4.14
C PHE A 102 15.72 13.52 4.43
N ARG A 103 16.26 13.63 5.65
CA ARG A 103 17.40 12.81 6.09
C ARG A 103 17.01 11.43 6.57
N ASP A 104 15.74 11.21 6.90
CA ASP A 104 15.27 9.99 7.56
C ASP A 104 14.60 9.06 6.53
N ALA A 105 15.13 7.85 6.43
CA ALA A 105 14.62 6.84 5.51
C ALA A 105 13.15 6.50 5.76
N TRP A 106 12.70 6.49 7.02
CA TRP A 106 11.31 6.18 7.36
C TRP A 106 10.35 7.19 6.75
N PHE A 107 10.63 8.50 6.90
CA PHE A 107 9.78 9.55 6.36
C PHE A 107 9.78 9.58 4.83
N CYS A 108 10.94 9.43 4.20
CA CYS A 108 11.03 9.36 2.74
C CYS A 108 10.31 8.13 2.17
N THR A 109 10.44 6.97 2.82
CA THR A 109 9.74 5.74 2.41
C THR A 109 8.24 5.88 2.59
N LEU A 110 7.80 6.39 3.74
CA LEU A 110 6.39 6.62 4.03
C LEU A 110 5.77 7.56 3.00
N LEU A 111 6.48 8.64 2.62
CA LEU A 111 6.03 9.58 1.59
C LEU A 111 5.93 8.91 0.22
N ALA A 112 6.98 8.19 -0.23
CA ALA A 112 6.98 7.47 -1.51
C ALA A 112 5.77 6.53 -1.61
N PHE A 113 5.58 5.75 -0.55
CA PHE A 113 4.55 4.71 -0.47
C PHE A 113 3.16 5.32 -0.45
N THR A 114 2.96 6.38 0.35
CA THR A 114 1.69 7.11 0.42
C THR A 114 1.31 7.70 -0.93
N LEU A 115 2.24 8.37 -1.61
CA LEU A 115 1.98 9.00 -2.91
C LEU A 115 1.67 7.96 -3.98
N ASN A 116 2.42 6.86 -3.99
CA ASN A 116 2.18 5.76 -4.92
C ASN A 116 0.80 5.14 -4.73
N THR A 117 0.51 4.62 -3.53
CA THR A 117 -0.77 3.95 -3.28
C THR A 117 -1.96 4.91 -3.40
N ALA A 118 -1.80 6.20 -3.09
CA ALA A 118 -2.84 7.20 -3.35
C ALA A 118 -3.23 7.28 -4.84
N ALA A 119 -2.28 7.11 -5.76
CA ALA A 119 -2.57 7.13 -7.19
C ALA A 119 -3.36 5.89 -7.66
N TYR A 120 -3.00 4.71 -7.13
CA TYR A 120 -3.74 3.47 -7.41
C TYR A 120 -5.13 3.49 -6.78
N GLN A 121 -5.22 3.87 -5.51
CA GLN A 121 -6.48 4.02 -4.80
C GLN A 121 -7.40 5.07 -5.44
N ALA A 122 -6.87 6.17 -5.95
CA ALA A 122 -7.66 7.17 -6.67
C ALA A 122 -8.35 6.60 -7.92
N GLU A 123 -7.65 5.79 -8.70
CA GLU A 123 -8.22 5.16 -9.89
C GLU A 123 -9.19 4.02 -9.54
N ILE A 124 -8.91 3.26 -8.47
CA ILE A 124 -9.85 2.30 -7.91
C ILE A 124 -11.16 3.00 -7.51
N LEU A 125 -11.08 4.03 -6.67
CA LEU A 125 -12.25 4.77 -6.18
C LEU A 125 -13.01 5.44 -7.33
N ARG A 126 -12.30 6.03 -8.31
CA ARG A 126 -12.92 6.58 -9.52
C ARG A 126 -13.65 5.50 -10.31
N GLY A 127 -13.03 4.34 -10.52
CA GLY A 127 -13.63 3.19 -11.19
C GLY A 127 -14.89 2.72 -10.48
N SER A 128 -14.82 2.55 -9.16
CA SER A 128 -15.96 2.13 -8.32
C SER A 128 -17.12 3.14 -8.33
N LEU A 129 -16.82 4.44 -8.35
CA LEU A 129 -17.84 5.51 -8.47
C LEU A 129 -18.56 5.51 -9.83
N LEU A 130 -17.86 5.10 -10.89
CA LEU A 130 -18.42 4.96 -12.23
C LEU A 130 -19.15 3.63 -12.42
N ALA A 131 -18.82 2.60 -11.64
CA ALA A 131 -19.45 1.28 -11.68
C ALA A 131 -20.84 1.25 -11.03
N VAL A 132 -21.21 2.25 -10.22
CA VAL A 132 -22.57 2.37 -9.68
C VAL A 132 -23.57 2.51 -10.83
N ALA A 133 -24.58 1.64 -10.85
CA ALA A 133 -25.57 1.55 -11.93
C ALA A 133 -26.19 2.91 -12.26
N GLN A 134 -26.29 3.22 -13.55
CA GLN A 134 -26.83 4.49 -14.04
C GLN A 134 -28.26 4.76 -13.53
N GLY A 135 -29.07 3.70 -13.38
CA GLY A 135 -30.42 3.78 -12.83
C GLY A 135 -30.48 4.37 -11.41
N GLN A 136 -29.44 4.21 -10.58
CA GLN A 136 -29.37 4.85 -9.25
C GLN A 136 -29.30 6.38 -9.37
N ARG A 137 -28.53 6.86 -10.35
CA ARG A 137 -28.40 8.30 -10.63
C ARG A 137 -29.69 8.87 -11.22
N GLU A 138 -30.37 8.10 -12.07
CA GLU A 138 -31.65 8.47 -12.66
C GLU A 138 -32.78 8.49 -11.62
N ALA A 139 -32.85 7.49 -10.74
CA ALA A 139 -33.80 7.46 -9.62
C ALA A 139 -33.61 8.64 -8.67
N CYS A 140 -32.36 8.99 -8.34
CA CYS A 140 -32.07 10.19 -7.54
C CYS A 140 -32.58 11.47 -8.20
N LYS A 141 -32.44 11.59 -9.54
CA LYS A 141 -32.96 12.72 -10.30
C LYS A 141 -34.50 12.73 -10.33
N ALA A 142 -35.14 11.58 -10.51
CA ALA A 142 -36.59 11.46 -10.51
C ALA A 142 -37.21 11.87 -9.16
N LEU A 143 -36.51 11.56 -8.06
CA LEU A 143 -36.87 11.97 -6.70
C LEU A 143 -36.44 13.40 -6.36
N SER A 144 -35.91 14.17 -7.31
CA SER A 144 -35.40 15.54 -7.13
C SER A 144 -34.39 15.68 -5.98
N LEU A 145 -33.60 14.64 -5.71
CA LEU A 145 -32.55 14.69 -4.71
C LEU A 145 -31.44 15.65 -5.16
N SER A 146 -30.95 16.48 -4.25
CA SER A 146 -29.80 17.32 -4.53
C SER A 146 -28.57 16.47 -4.88
N ARG A 147 -27.66 17.00 -5.70
CA ARG A 147 -26.43 16.27 -6.10
C ARG A 147 -25.62 15.77 -4.91
N TRP A 148 -25.56 16.57 -3.84
CA TRP A 148 -24.87 16.20 -2.61
C TRP A 148 -25.57 15.06 -1.86
N THR A 149 -26.91 15.12 -1.74
CA THR A 149 -27.69 14.06 -1.10
C THR A 149 -27.60 12.76 -1.89
N ALA A 150 -27.78 12.82 -3.21
CA ALA A 150 -27.63 11.68 -4.11
C ALA A 150 -26.23 11.05 -4.00
N PHE A 151 -25.18 11.88 -4.03
CA PHE A 151 -23.81 11.40 -3.87
C PHE A 151 -23.57 10.75 -2.51
N ARG A 152 -23.80 11.47 -1.41
CA ARG A 152 -23.44 11.03 -0.06
C ARG A 152 -24.27 9.84 0.42
N LYS A 153 -25.57 9.80 0.11
CA LYS A 153 -26.49 8.80 0.66
C LYS A 153 -26.72 7.60 -0.25
N VAL A 154 -26.52 7.74 -1.57
CA VAL A 154 -26.84 6.68 -2.54
C VAL A 154 -25.58 6.18 -3.25
N ILE A 155 -24.86 7.07 -3.94
CA ILE A 155 -23.76 6.68 -4.83
C ILE A 155 -22.52 6.27 -4.04
N LEU A 156 -22.09 7.09 -3.07
CA LEU A 156 -20.86 6.88 -2.32
C LEU A 156 -20.88 5.55 -1.54
N PRO A 157 -21.92 5.21 -0.75
CA PRO A 157 -21.95 3.94 -0.02
C PRO A 157 -21.88 2.72 -0.97
N GLN A 158 -22.60 2.73 -2.09
CA GLN A 158 -22.56 1.66 -3.09
C GLN A 158 -21.18 1.54 -3.73
N SER A 159 -20.56 2.67 -4.10
CA SER A 159 -19.22 2.67 -4.68
C SER A 159 -18.16 2.14 -3.72
N LEU A 160 -18.28 2.42 -2.42
CA LEU A 160 -17.35 1.92 -1.41
C LEU A 160 -17.42 0.39 -1.31
N LEU A 161 -18.62 -0.19 -1.41
CA LEU A 161 -18.78 -1.66 -1.46
C LEU A 161 -18.10 -2.27 -2.68
N ILE A 162 -18.26 -1.65 -3.86
CA ILE A 162 -17.58 -2.07 -5.10
C ILE A 162 -16.05 -1.95 -4.97
N ALA A 163 -15.56 -0.97 -4.21
CA ALA A 163 -14.13 -0.71 -4.05
C ALA A 163 -13.41 -1.71 -3.13
N ILE A 164 -14.11 -2.46 -2.27
CA ILE A 164 -13.50 -3.32 -1.25
C ILE A 164 -12.49 -4.31 -1.84
N GLY A 165 -12.89 -5.06 -2.88
CA GLY A 165 -12.01 -6.06 -3.49
C GLY A 165 -10.78 -5.47 -4.17
N PRO A 166 -10.96 -4.46 -5.05
CA PRO A 166 -9.83 -3.75 -5.65
C PRO A 166 -8.89 -3.09 -4.62
N LEU A 167 -9.42 -2.45 -3.57
CA LEU A 167 -8.61 -1.87 -2.49
C LEU A 167 -7.87 -2.95 -1.69
N GLY A 168 -8.51 -4.10 -1.47
CA GLY A 168 -7.88 -5.26 -0.84
C GLY A 168 -6.72 -5.83 -1.66
N ASN A 169 -6.87 -5.90 -2.98
CA ASN A 169 -5.79 -6.30 -3.89
C ASN A 169 -4.64 -5.30 -3.86
N GLU A 170 -4.93 -4.00 -3.84
CA GLU A 170 -3.92 -2.95 -3.69
C GLU A 170 -3.16 -3.08 -2.36
N LEU A 171 -3.85 -3.38 -1.25
CA LEU A 171 -3.20 -3.63 0.04
C LEU A 171 -2.24 -4.83 -0.02
N ILE A 172 -2.65 -5.92 -0.66
CA ILE A 172 -1.79 -7.11 -0.86
C ILE A 172 -0.55 -6.76 -1.69
N LEU A 173 -0.72 -5.98 -2.76
CA LEU A 173 0.39 -5.51 -3.58
C LEU A 173 1.34 -4.63 -2.75
N MET A 174 0.79 -3.76 -1.92
CA MET A 174 1.56 -2.86 -1.06
C MET A 174 2.40 -3.61 -0.02
N ILE A 175 1.86 -4.68 0.57
CA ILE A 175 2.59 -5.57 1.51
C ILE A 175 3.79 -6.22 0.82
N LYS A 176 3.63 -6.67 -0.43
CA LYS A 176 4.74 -7.28 -1.19
C LYS A 176 5.75 -6.22 -1.61
N ALA A 177 5.26 -5.08 -2.08
CA ALA A 177 6.08 -3.97 -2.53
C ALA A 177 6.88 -3.36 -1.38
N SER A 178 6.42 -3.45 -0.13
CA SER A 178 7.12 -2.88 1.01
C SER A 178 8.52 -3.44 1.23
N ALA A 179 8.81 -4.64 0.73
CA ALA A 179 10.13 -5.26 0.79
C ALA A 179 11.24 -4.37 0.19
N ILE A 180 10.90 -3.46 -0.73
CA ILE A 180 11.88 -2.52 -1.30
C ILE A 180 12.36 -1.48 -0.29
N ALA A 181 11.66 -1.25 0.82
CA ALA A 181 12.07 -0.33 1.88
C ALA A 181 13.45 -0.73 2.47
N SER A 182 13.75 -2.04 2.47
CA SER A 182 15.07 -2.59 2.83
C SER A 182 16.24 -2.05 1.99
N LEU A 183 15.97 -1.40 0.86
CA LEU A 183 16.99 -0.81 -0.02
C LEU A 183 17.40 0.60 0.42
N VAL A 184 16.65 1.23 1.34
CA VAL A 184 16.96 2.54 1.92
C VAL A 184 17.12 2.43 3.44
N THR A 185 17.82 1.39 3.92
CA THR A 185 18.19 1.20 5.34
C THR A 185 17.03 0.99 6.32
N ILE A 186 15.81 0.68 5.84
CA ILE A 186 14.73 0.26 6.72
C ILE A 186 14.89 -1.21 7.10
N TYR A 187 14.91 -1.50 8.39
CA TYR A 187 14.87 -2.87 8.92
C TYR A 187 13.42 -3.38 8.99
N ASP A 188 12.78 -3.46 7.83
CA ASP A 188 11.50 -4.17 7.66
C ASP A 188 11.76 -5.69 7.58
N LEU A 189 10.73 -6.50 7.30
CA LEU A 189 10.89 -7.95 7.18
C LEU A 189 12.03 -8.34 6.22
N MET A 190 12.11 -7.69 5.05
CA MET A 190 13.19 -7.94 4.09
C MET A 190 14.54 -7.36 4.57
N GLY A 191 14.54 -6.20 5.25
CA GLY A 191 15.75 -5.62 5.83
C GLY A 191 16.40 -6.52 6.88
N VAL A 192 15.60 -7.12 7.77
CA VAL A 192 16.06 -8.12 8.75
C VAL A 192 16.56 -9.38 8.04
N THR A 193 15.85 -9.84 7.02
CA THR A 193 16.24 -10.99 6.20
C THR A 193 17.63 -10.79 5.59
N LYS A 194 17.87 -9.64 4.96
CA LYS A 194 19.16 -9.30 4.34
C LYS A 194 20.29 -9.21 5.37
N LEU A 195 20.03 -8.63 6.54
CA LEU A 195 21.02 -8.55 7.63
C LEU A 195 21.36 -9.93 8.19
N ALA A 196 20.37 -10.80 8.35
CA ALA A 196 20.58 -12.15 8.86
C ALA A 196 21.36 -12.99 7.83
N PHE A 197 20.99 -12.90 6.55
CA PHE A 197 21.71 -13.55 5.46
C PHE A 197 23.16 -13.08 5.35
N SER A 198 23.43 -11.77 5.46
CA SER A 198 24.80 -11.26 5.36
C SER A 198 25.72 -11.75 6.50
N ARG A 199 25.16 -12.33 7.57
CA ARG A 199 25.90 -12.84 8.72
C ARG A 199 26.02 -14.36 8.73
N SER A 200 25.05 -15.08 8.16
CA SER A 200 25.07 -16.55 8.12
C SER A 200 25.44 -17.13 6.74
N PHE A 201 25.21 -16.37 5.67
CA PHE A 201 25.24 -16.84 4.27
C PHE A 201 24.29 -18.03 3.98
N ASP A 202 23.27 -18.22 4.82
CA ASP A 202 22.31 -19.33 4.71
C ASP A 202 21.04 -18.91 3.97
N PHE A 203 20.73 -19.58 2.86
CA PHE A 203 19.56 -19.30 2.02
C PHE A 203 18.23 -19.56 2.72
N GLN A 204 18.19 -20.40 3.78
CA GLN A 204 16.97 -20.69 4.55
C GLN A 204 16.30 -19.42 5.08
N ILE A 205 17.09 -18.39 5.38
CA ILE A 205 16.61 -17.10 5.87
C ILE A 205 15.67 -16.42 4.86
N TYR A 206 15.97 -16.50 3.56
CA TYR A 206 15.08 -16.00 2.52
C TYR A 206 13.83 -16.87 2.36
N LEU A 207 13.95 -18.18 2.55
CA LEU A 207 12.80 -19.08 2.53
C LEU A 207 11.82 -18.75 3.66
N TRP A 208 12.33 -18.49 4.87
CA TRP A 208 11.50 -18.07 6.00
C TRP A 208 10.80 -16.73 5.75
N ALA A 209 11.52 -15.76 5.21
CA ALA A 209 10.93 -14.48 4.80
C ALA A 209 9.80 -14.68 3.78
N ALA A 210 10.02 -15.52 2.76
CA ALA A 210 9.02 -15.83 1.74
C ALA A 210 7.76 -16.48 2.33
N VAL A 211 7.93 -17.43 3.26
CA VAL A 211 6.81 -18.05 3.99
C VAL A 211 6.07 -17.00 4.83
N LEU A 212 6.78 -16.12 5.54
CA LEU A 212 6.14 -15.06 6.34
C LEU A 212 5.35 -14.08 5.46
N TYR A 213 5.91 -13.61 4.33
CA TYR A 213 5.16 -12.79 3.38
C TYR A 213 3.93 -13.51 2.83
N LEU A 214 4.04 -14.80 2.52
CA LEU A 214 2.91 -15.61 2.05
C LEU A 214 1.82 -15.69 3.13
N LEU A 215 2.18 -15.97 4.39
CA LEU A 215 1.24 -16.03 5.50
C LEU A 215 0.51 -14.71 5.70
N ILE A 216 1.22 -13.57 5.71
CA ILE A 216 0.61 -12.25 5.85
C ILE A 216 -0.38 -12.00 4.71
N VAL A 217 0.03 -12.25 3.46
CA VAL A 217 -0.83 -12.06 2.29
C VAL A 217 -2.07 -12.95 2.36
N GLU A 218 -1.93 -14.20 2.80
CA GLU A 218 -3.05 -15.13 2.89
C GLU A 218 -4.03 -14.74 4.02
N VAL A 219 -3.52 -14.27 5.17
CA VAL A 219 -4.35 -13.73 6.26
C VAL A 219 -5.17 -12.53 5.76
N VAL A 220 -4.53 -11.58 5.07
CA VAL A 220 -5.21 -10.40 4.50
C VAL A 220 -6.24 -10.82 3.44
N ARG A 221 -5.87 -11.72 2.52
CA ARG A 221 -6.78 -12.23 1.48
C ARG A 221 -8.01 -12.92 2.07
N ARG A 222 -7.85 -13.78 3.07
CA ARG A 222 -8.98 -14.45 3.74
C ARG A 222 -9.88 -13.46 4.46
N SER A 223 -9.27 -12.48 5.13
CA SER A 223 -10.01 -11.40 5.81
C SER A 223 -10.85 -10.59 4.81
N LEU A 224 -10.27 -10.25 3.65
CA LEU A 224 -10.97 -9.54 2.58
C LEU A 224 -12.12 -10.37 1.99
N LYS A 225 -11.91 -11.65 1.68
CA LYS A 225 -12.97 -12.56 1.21
C LYS A 225 -14.12 -12.66 2.20
N TYR A 226 -13.82 -12.73 3.50
CA TYR A 226 -14.84 -12.73 4.55
C TYR A 226 -15.63 -11.41 4.59
N LEU A 227 -14.95 -10.27 4.50
CA LEU A 227 -15.59 -8.95 4.44
C LEU A 227 -16.47 -8.79 3.21
N GLU A 228 -15.98 -9.20 2.03
CA GLU A 228 -16.73 -9.21 0.78
C GLU A 228 -17.98 -10.09 0.89
N GLY A 229 -17.86 -11.32 1.42
CA GLY A 229 -19.01 -12.21 1.60
C GLY A 229 -20.05 -11.65 2.58
N ARG A 230 -19.63 -10.91 3.62
CA ARG A 230 -20.54 -10.29 4.58
C ARG A 230 -21.25 -9.06 4.00
N LEU A 231 -20.53 -8.23 3.24
CA LEU A 231 -21.03 -6.95 2.73
C LEU A 231 -21.73 -7.08 1.37
N GLY A 232 -21.29 -8.02 0.53
CA GLY A 232 -21.79 -8.30 -0.82
C GLY A 232 -23.12 -9.04 -0.88
N ARG A 233 -23.70 -9.43 0.26
CA ARG A 233 -25.05 -10.06 0.35
C ARG A 233 -26.18 -9.22 -0.27
N HIS A 234 -25.95 -7.94 -0.53
CA HIS A 234 -26.95 -7.00 -1.05
C HIS A 234 -26.67 -6.53 -2.49
N LEU A 235 -25.60 -7.04 -3.13
CA LEU A 235 -25.19 -6.64 -4.49
C LEU A 235 -25.57 -7.68 -5.57
N ASN A 236 -26.06 -8.85 -5.17
CA ASN A 236 -26.50 -9.94 -6.05
C ASN A 236 -28.00 -10.13 -5.99
#